data_AF-A0AA95GSY0-F1
#
_entry.id   AF-A0AA95GSY0-F1
#
_cell.length_a   1.000
_cell.length_b   1.000
_cell.length_c   1.000
_cell.angle_alpha   90.00
_cell.angle_beta   90.00
_cell.angle_gamma   90.00
#
_symmetry.space_group_name_H-M   'P 1'
#
loop_
_entity.id
_entity.type
_entity.pdbx_description
1 polymer ?
#
loop_
_entity_poly.entity_id
_entity_poly.type
_entity_poly.pdbx_seq_one_letter_code
_entity_poly.pdbx_strand_id
1 'polypeptide(L)' 'MKKKTSDFKEDILRLRREGISYEKIAIWLASNKQFAVTANGVRAFVQKQKMLDAFKK' A
#
# COMPACT_ATOMS: atom_id res chain seq x y z
N MET A 1 -19.24 3.41 -10.05
CA MET A 1 -18.87 2.83 -8.73
C MET A 1 -17.59 2.00 -8.87
N LYS A 2 -16.43 2.50 -8.41
CA LYS A 2 -15.14 1.77 -8.38
C LYS A 2 -14.39 2.15 -7.09
N LYS A 3 -14.89 1.74 -5.92
CA LYS A 3 -14.35 2.17 -4.61
C LYS A 3 -13.55 1.10 -3.84
N LYS A 4 -13.29 -0.09 -4.41
CA LYS A 4 -12.62 -1.17 -3.65
C LYS A 4 -11.09 -1.14 -3.68
N THR A 5 -10.45 -0.57 -4.71
CA THR A 5 -8.98 -0.60 -4.85
C THR A 5 -8.28 0.70 -4.44
N SER A 6 -9.00 1.82 -4.35
CA SER A 6 -8.39 3.11 -3.92
C SER A 6 -8.05 3.13 -2.44
N ASP A 7 -8.89 2.50 -1.62
CA ASP A 7 -8.84 2.57 -0.16
C ASP A 7 -7.51 2.01 0.39
N PHE A 8 -7.09 0.84 -0.11
CA PHE A 8 -5.83 0.21 0.28
C PHE A 8 -4.60 1.00 -0.18
N LYS A 9 -4.68 1.61 -1.37
CA LYS A 9 -3.56 2.36 -1.94
C LYS A 9 -3.24 3.58 -1.06
N GLU A 10 -4.26 4.33 -0.71
CA GLU A 10 -4.10 5.55 0.08
C GLU A 10 -3.58 5.24 1.48
N ASP A 11 -4.09 4.18 2.12
CA ASP A 11 -3.60 3.72 3.42
C ASP A 11 -2.15 3.23 3.36
N ILE A 12 -1.77 2.41 2.38
CA ILE A 12 -0.38 1.94 2.22
C ILE A 12 0.58 3.13 2.02
N LEU A 13 0.21 4.09 1.17
CA LEU A 13 1.05 5.26 0.89
C LEU A 13 1.10 6.22 2.08
N ARG A 14 0.01 6.38 2.84
CA ARG A 14 -0.03 7.17 4.08
C ARG A 14 0.88 6.55 5.13
N LEU A 15 0.67 5.28 5.47
CA LEU A 15 1.49 4.57 6.45
C LEU A 15 2.98 4.57 6.06
N ARG A 16 3.28 4.47 4.75
CA ARG A 16 4.67 4.54 4.29
C ARG A 16 5.27 5.94 4.46
N ARG A 17 4.49 7.01 4.26
CA ARG A 17 4.92 8.39 4.54
C ARG A 17 5.15 8.64 6.03
N GLU A 18 4.38 7.96 6.89
CA GLU A 18 4.58 7.98 8.35
C GLU A 18 5.82 7.17 8.81
N GLY A 19 6.57 6.57 7.88
CA GLY A 19 7.80 5.84 8.18
C GLY A 19 7.58 4.38 8.61
N ILE A 20 6.35 3.87 8.55
CA ILE A 20 6.04 2.49 8.91
C ILE A 20 6.75 1.52 7.94
N SER A 21 7.29 0.43 8.48
CA SER A 21 7.93 -0.64 7.69
C SER A 21 6.91 -1.45 6.90
N TYR A 22 7.33 -2.05 5.78
CA TYR A 22 6.43 -2.82 4.92
C TYR A 22 5.78 -4.02 5.64
N GLU A 23 6.48 -4.64 6.59
CA GLU A 23 5.94 -5.70 7.45
C GLU A 23 4.82 -5.19 8.35
N LYS A 24 5.02 -4.06 9.01
CA LYS A 24 3.99 -3.44 9.86
C LYS A 24 2.78 -3.00 9.04
N ILE A 25 2.98 -2.52 7.81
CA ILE A 25 1.88 -2.20 6.89
C ILE A 25 1.10 -3.47 6.52
N ALA A 26 1.79 -4.57 6.20
CA ALA A 26 1.15 -5.85 5.92
C ALA A 26 0.29 -6.36 7.10
N ILE A 27 0.83 -6.27 8.32
CA ILE A 27 0.10 -6.61 9.55
C ILE A 27 -1.12 -5.68 9.72
N TRP A 28 -0.94 -4.37 9.55
CA TRP A 28 -2.03 -3.40 9.68
C TRP A 28 -3.17 -3.67 8.69
N LEU A 29 -2.84 -4.01 7.44
CA LEU A 29 -3.83 -4.36 6.40
C LEU A 29 -4.60 -5.64 6.75
N ALA A 30 -3.91 -6.64 7.27
CA ALA A 30 -4.54 -7.87 7.74
C ALA A 30 -5.51 -7.59 8.90
N SER A 31 -5.09 -6.78 9.88
CA SER A 31 -5.89 -6.48 11.08
C SER A 31 -7.06 -5.52 10.83
N ASN A 32 -6.88 -4.47 10.00
CA ASN A 32 -7.87 -3.40 9.86
C ASN A 32 -8.79 -3.57 8.64
N LYS A 33 -8.30 -4.25 7.60
CA LYS A 33 -9.03 -4.38 6.33
C LYS A 33 -9.29 -5.83 5.95
N GLN A 34 -8.95 -6.78 6.82
CA GLN A 34 -9.04 -8.23 6.57
C GLN A 34 -8.35 -8.64 5.26
N PHE A 35 -7.27 -7.94 4.92
CA PHE A 35 -6.55 -8.14 3.66
C PHE A 35 -5.15 -8.69 3.92
N ALA A 36 -4.95 -9.98 3.64
CA ALA A 36 -3.67 -10.64 3.82
C ALA A 36 -2.74 -10.34 2.65
N VAL A 37 -1.60 -9.72 2.94
CA VAL A 37 -0.55 -9.40 1.96
C VAL A 37 0.82 -9.58 2.62
N THR A 38 1.81 -9.99 1.85
CA THR A 38 3.19 -10.11 2.33
C THR A 38 3.90 -8.76 2.31
N ALA A 39 4.91 -8.57 3.17
CA ALA A 39 5.74 -7.35 3.16
C ALA A 39 6.35 -7.07 1.78
N ASN A 40 6.77 -8.13 1.06
CA ASN A 40 7.26 -8.03 -0.31
C ASN A 40 6.17 -7.54 -1.28
N GLY A 41 4.93 -8.00 -1.12
CA GLY A 41 3.79 -7.51 -1.89
C GLY A 41 3.55 -6.01 -1.67
N VAL A 42 3.61 -5.55 -0.42
CA VAL A 42 3.49 -4.12 -0.09
C VAL A 42 4.64 -3.32 -0.72
N ARG A 43 5.88 -3.81 -0.65
CA ARG A 43 7.05 -3.17 -1.27
C ARG A 43 6.88 -3.04 -2.78
N ALA A 44 6.53 -4.14 -3.46
CA ALA A 44 6.32 -4.16 -4.90
C ALA A 44 5.20 -3.20 -5.33
N PHE A 45 4.11 -3.15 -4.54
CA PHE A 45 3.02 -2.21 -4.76
C PHE A 45 3.48 -0.76 -4.68
N VAL A 46 4.22 -0.39 -3.63
CA VAL A 46 4.75 0.97 -3.45
C VAL A 46 5.71 1.35 -4.59
N GLN A 47 6.59 0.43 -5.00
CA GLN A 47 7.50 0.68 -6.12
C GLN A 47 6.75 0.87 -7.44
N LYS A 48 5.80 -0.02 -7.76
CA LYS A 48 4.97 0.09 -8.96
C LYS A 48 4.22 1.43 -8.97
N GLN A 49 3.70 1.86 -7.83
CA GLN A 49 3.00 3.13 -7.73
C GLN A 49 3.93 4.32 -7.99
N LYS A 50 5.14 4.33 -7.42
CA LYS A 50 6.14 5.37 -7.72
C LYS A 50 6.51 5.43 -9.19
N MET A 51 6.66 4.29 -9.86
CA MET A 51 6.94 4.26 -11.31
C MET A 51 5.77 4.83 -12.12
N LEU A 52 4.53 4.48 -11.77
CA LEU A 52 3.34 5.03 -12.44
C LEU A 52 3.19 6.53 -12.21
N ASP A 53 3.52 7.04 -11.02
CA ASP A 53 3.55 8.49 -10.75
C ASP A 53 4.65 9.20 -11.54
N ALA A 54 5.83 8.61 -11.64
CA ALA A 54 6.94 9.15 -12.44
C ALA A 54 6.61 9.18 -13.95
N PHE A 55 5.84 8.21 -14.45
CA PHE A 55 5.46 8.13 -15.87
C PHE A 55 4.33 9.12 -16.25
N LYS A 56 3.60 9.63 -15.26
CA LYS A 56 2.49 10.58 -15.46
C LYS A 56 2.93 12.05 -15.39
N LYS A 57 4.20 12.30 -15.07
CA LYS A 57 4.79 13.62 -14.90
C LYS A 57 5.65 13.96 -16.10
#